data_AF-A0A2S5RI13-F1
#
_entry.id   AF-A0A2S5RI13-F1
#
_cell.length_a   1.000
_cell.length_b   1.000
_cell.length_c   1.000
_cell.angle_alpha   90.00
_cell.angle_beta   90.00
_cell.angle_gamma   90.00
#
_symmetry.space_group_name_H-M   'P 1'
#
loop_
_entity.id
_entity.type
_entity.pdbx_description
1 polymer ?
#
loop_
_entity_poly.entity_id
_entity_poly.type
_entity_poly.pdbx_seq_one_letter_code
_entity_poly.pdbx_strand_id
1 'polypeptide(L)'
;MSSLKEPSFIPEVMRYFLPSGTQIDHWTMEDMWTEMMLQTVVNYYHFGPAYMPWVMRSLHLLHPGARWAASSFIFNMIYDTFCRIKPNEFPDLPIVDALPSGKQDVVLGLLDDEVKGWQEALARARAELLKTPSSGQETKRAQEAVDSAKESLACTEYVRGQLLLLPQEVISIGYR
;
A
#
# COMPACT_ATOMS: atom_id res chain seq x y z
N MET A 1 -28.12 -5.02 -8.45
CA MET A 1 -26.85 -5.40 -7.81
C MET A 1 -25.98 -4.15 -7.61
N SER A 2 -26.31 -3.32 -6.63
CA SER A 2 -25.61 -2.03 -6.40
C SER A 2 -25.52 -1.68 -4.90
N SER A 3 -25.31 -2.69 -4.04
CA SER A 3 -25.36 -2.55 -2.59
C SER A 3 -24.00 -2.35 -1.92
N LEU A 4 -22.88 -2.50 -2.63
CA LEU A 4 -21.55 -2.10 -2.13
C LEU A 4 -21.22 -0.70 -2.65
N LYS A 5 -22.02 0.31 -2.29
CA LYS A 5 -21.74 1.70 -2.73
C LYS A 5 -20.82 2.48 -1.80
N GLU A 6 -20.45 1.92 -0.66
CA GLU A 6 -19.57 2.58 0.29
C GLU A 6 -18.48 1.60 0.78
N PRO A 7 -17.23 2.07 0.98
CA PRO A 7 -16.14 1.27 1.56
C PRO A 7 -16.37 0.92 3.04
N SER A 8 -17.62 1.02 3.52
CA SER A 8 -18.00 0.84 4.91
C SER A 8 -17.94 -0.61 5.41
N PHE A 9 -17.93 -1.56 4.49
CA PHE A 9 -17.75 -2.99 4.77
C PHE A 9 -16.30 -3.36 5.13
N ILE A 10 -15.32 -2.51 4.81
CA ILE A 10 -13.89 -2.80 4.98
C ILE A 10 -13.53 -3.27 6.41
N PRO A 11 -13.99 -2.61 7.50
CA PRO A 11 -13.72 -3.08 8.86
C PRO A 11 -14.26 -4.49 9.13
N GLU A 12 -15.42 -4.83 8.57
CA GLU A 12 -16.07 -6.13 8.77
C GLU A 12 -15.29 -7.28 8.13
N VAL A 13 -14.58 -6.99 7.04
CA VAL A 13 -13.82 -8.00 6.30
C VAL A 13 -12.37 -8.16 6.77
N MET A 14 -11.82 -7.20 7.51
CA MET A 14 -10.43 -7.27 8.00
C MET A 14 -10.13 -8.54 8.81
N ARG A 15 -11.11 -9.06 9.56
CA ARG A 15 -10.95 -10.29 10.36
C ARG A 15 -10.74 -11.57 9.55
N TYR A 16 -11.02 -11.55 8.25
CA TYR A 16 -10.90 -12.72 7.38
C TYR A 16 -9.52 -12.86 6.74
N PHE A 17 -8.63 -11.87 6.88
CA PHE A 17 -7.23 -12.02 6.50
C PHE A 17 -6.50 -12.85 7.55
N LEU A 18 -6.29 -14.13 7.25
CA LEU A 18 -5.62 -15.08 8.13
C LEU A 18 -4.09 -15.06 7.93
N PRO A 19 -3.31 -15.56 8.92
CA PRO A 19 -1.85 -15.55 8.88
C PRO A 19 -1.22 -16.27 7.69
N SER A 20 -1.91 -17.27 7.13
CA SER A 20 -1.37 -18.20 6.13
C SER A 20 -1.30 -17.65 4.71
N GLY A 21 -1.98 -16.53 4.41
CA GLY A 21 -2.23 -16.07 3.04
C GLY A 21 -1.02 -15.66 2.19
N THR A 22 0.21 -15.88 2.66
CA THR A 22 1.47 -15.69 1.89
C THR A 22 2.32 -16.94 1.71
N GLN A 23 2.02 -18.06 2.39
CA GLN A 23 2.88 -19.25 2.32
C GLN A 23 2.21 -20.39 1.56
N ILE A 24 2.80 -20.67 0.39
CA ILE A 24 2.49 -21.75 -0.54
C ILE A 24 2.88 -23.11 0.07
N ASP A 25 2.26 -23.53 1.17
CA ASP A 25 2.38 -24.93 1.59
C ASP A 25 1.10 -25.72 1.35
N HIS A 26 -0.08 -25.11 1.44
CA HIS A 26 -1.31 -25.78 1.05
C HIS A 26 -2.25 -24.73 0.47
N TRP A 27 -2.68 -24.92 -0.78
CA TRP A 27 -3.79 -24.17 -1.38
C TRP A 27 -5.05 -24.50 -0.59
N THR A 28 -5.23 -23.83 0.54
CA THR A 28 -6.47 -23.88 1.28
C THR A 28 -7.46 -23.01 0.52
N MET A 29 -8.74 -23.39 0.51
CA MET A 29 -9.79 -22.60 -0.16
C MET A 29 -9.77 -21.12 0.26
N GLU A 30 -9.23 -20.82 1.43
CA GLU A 30 -9.08 -19.48 2.02
C GLU A 30 -8.14 -18.57 1.21
N ASP A 31 -7.10 -19.09 0.55
CA ASP A 31 -6.15 -18.28 -0.22
C ASP A 31 -6.75 -17.75 -1.55
N MET A 32 -7.62 -18.54 -2.19
CA MET A 32 -8.34 -18.13 -3.41
C MET A 32 -9.29 -16.95 -3.17
N TRP A 33 -9.88 -16.88 -1.97
CA TRP A 33 -10.73 -15.75 -1.58
C TRP A 33 -9.92 -14.55 -1.13
N THR A 34 -8.70 -14.76 -0.63
CA THR A 34 -7.92 -13.68 -0.03
C THR A 34 -7.42 -12.67 -1.06
N GLU A 35 -6.94 -13.11 -2.22
CA GLU A 35 -6.55 -12.18 -3.30
C GLU A 35 -7.76 -11.40 -3.81
N MET A 36 -8.90 -12.07 -4.04
CA MET A 36 -10.13 -11.38 -4.45
C MET A 36 -10.60 -10.36 -3.41
N MET A 37 -10.47 -10.69 -2.12
CA MET A 37 -10.83 -9.80 -1.01
C MET A 37 -9.87 -8.61 -0.92
N LEU A 38 -8.56 -8.82 -1.07
CA LEU A 38 -7.57 -7.74 -1.17
C LEU A 38 -7.96 -6.76 -2.28
N GLN A 39 -8.14 -7.26 -3.51
CA GLN A 39 -8.48 -6.45 -4.67
C GLN A 39 -9.82 -5.71 -4.49
N THR A 40 -10.78 -6.33 -3.78
CA THR A 40 -12.06 -5.70 -3.48
C THR A 40 -11.90 -4.56 -2.48
N VAL A 41 -11.11 -4.74 -1.41
CA VAL A 41 -10.90 -3.72 -0.36
C VAL A 41 -10.22 -2.47 -0.90
N VAL A 42 -9.24 -2.62 -1.80
CA VAL A 42 -8.48 -1.49 -2.39
C VAL A 42 -8.89 -1.15 -3.81
N ASN A 43 -10.15 -1.42 -4.18
CA ASN A 43 -10.62 -1.16 -5.53
C ASN A 43 -10.86 0.33 -5.79
N TYR A 44 -9.82 1.05 -6.21
CA TYR A 44 -9.92 2.46 -6.62
C TYR A 44 -10.93 2.72 -7.73
N TYR A 45 -11.07 1.81 -8.71
CA TYR A 45 -12.04 2.00 -9.80
C TYR A 45 -13.49 1.98 -9.32
N HIS A 46 -13.74 1.35 -8.17
CA HIS A 46 -15.07 1.23 -7.59
C HIS A 46 -15.33 2.25 -6.47
N PHE A 47 -14.34 2.51 -5.61
CA PHE A 47 -14.49 3.40 -4.45
C PHE A 47 -13.82 4.77 -4.61
N GLY A 48 -13.04 5.00 -5.67
CA GLY A 48 -12.16 6.16 -5.75
C GLY A 48 -11.22 6.22 -4.54
N PRO A 49 -10.78 7.40 -4.10
CA PRO A 49 -9.94 7.53 -2.91
C PRO A 49 -10.67 7.24 -1.59
N ALA A 50 -12.00 7.06 -1.60
CA ALA A 50 -12.79 6.93 -0.38
C ALA A 50 -12.44 5.66 0.43
N TYR A 51 -11.86 4.62 -0.17
CA TYR A 51 -11.47 3.42 0.56
C TYR A 51 -10.28 3.66 1.50
N MET A 52 -9.40 4.61 1.20
CA MET A 52 -8.14 4.83 1.92
C MET A 52 -8.35 5.11 3.43
N PRO A 53 -9.20 6.05 3.85
CA PRO A 53 -9.45 6.28 5.29
C PRO A 53 -10.12 5.08 5.98
N TRP A 54 -10.90 4.27 5.26
CA TRP A 54 -11.51 3.05 5.81
C TRP A 54 -10.50 1.93 6.01
N VAL A 55 -9.59 1.74 5.06
CA VAL A 55 -8.45 0.83 5.24
C VAL A 55 -7.59 1.30 6.39
N MET A 56 -7.17 2.57 6.38
CA MET A 56 -6.21 3.12 7.34
C MET A 56 -6.67 2.93 8.79
N ARG A 57 -7.94 3.23 9.08
CA ARG A 57 -8.50 3.03 10.43
C ARG A 57 -8.69 1.57 10.79
N SER A 58 -8.85 0.67 9.83
CA SER A 58 -9.15 -0.73 10.08
C SER A 58 -7.90 -1.62 10.11
N LEU A 59 -6.71 -1.09 9.83
CA LEU A 59 -5.44 -1.85 9.89
C LEU A 59 -5.23 -2.55 11.24
N HIS A 60 -5.66 -1.95 12.34
CA HIS A 60 -5.53 -2.54 13.68
C HIS A 60 -6.44 -3.76 13.93
N LEU A 61 -7.44 -3.99 13.06
CA LEU A 61 -8.37 -5.13 13.14
C LEU A 61 -7.79 -6.39 12.49
N LEU A 62 -6.70 -6.27 11.72
CA LEU A 62 -6.03 -7.41 11.13
C LEU A 62 -5.41 -8.28 12.22
N HIS A 63 -5.45 -9.60 12.00
CA HIS A 63 -4.69 -10.51 12.84
C HIS A 63 -3.18 -10.16 12.76
N PRO A 64 -2.40 -10.22 13.86
CA PRO A 64 -0.97 -9.86 13.81
C PRO A 64 -0.15 -10.63 12.77
N GLY A 65 -0.49 -11.90 12.54
CA GLY A 65 0.09 -12.73 11.48
C GLY A 65 -0.29 -12.35 10.04
N ALA A 66 -1.29 -11.48 9.85
CA ALA A 66 -1.75 -11.00 8.54
C ALA A 66 -1.12 -9.65 8.14
N ARG A 67 0.07 -9.32 8.70
CA ARG A 67 0.82 -8.10 8.37
C ARG A 67 1.05 -7.91 6.87
N TRP A 68 1.19 -9.01 6.14
CA TRP A 68 1.34 -9.01 4.70
C TRP A 68 0.17 -8.32 3.97
N ALA A 69 -1.08 -8.49 4.44
CA ALA A 69 -2.25 -7.86 3.86
C ALA A 69 -2.23 -6.35 4.11
N ALA A 70 -1.79 -5.93 5.31
CA ALA A 70 -1.57 -4.53 5.64
C ALA A 70 -0.53 -3.89 4.72
N SER A 71 0.58 -4.57 4.44
CA SER A 71 1.59 -4.11 3.48
C SER A 71 0.99 -3.94 2.07
N SER A 72 0.25 -4.95 1.58
CA SER A 72 -0.45 -4.86 0.29
C SER A 72 -1.39 -3.67 0.22
N PHE A 73 -2.10 -3.35 1.31
CA PHE A 73 -2.97 -2.19 1.36
C PHE A 73 -2.21 -0.87 1.29
N ILE A 74 -1.14 -0.69 2.08
CA ILE A 74 -0.30 0.51 2.03
C ILE A 74 0.27 0.71 0.63
N PHE A 75 0.81 -0.36 0.02
CA PHE A 75 1.32 -0.32 -1.35
C PHE A 75 0.26 0.17 -2.34
N ASN A 76 -0.95 -0.39 -2.31
CA ASN A 76 -2.02 0.01 -3.24
C ASN A 76 -2.46 1.46 -3.03
N MET A 77 -2.56 1.92 -1.78
CA MET A 77 -2.92 3.32 -1.51
C MET A 77 -1.88 4.31 -2.05
N ILE A 78 -0.59 3.99 -1.90
CA ILE A 78 0.51 4.80 -2.46
C ILE A 78 0.41 4.79 -3.98
N TYR A 79 0.31 3.60 -4.58
CA TYR A 79 0.22 3.44 -6.02
C TYR A 79 -0.98 4.20 -6.62
N ASP A 80 -2.17 4.06 -6.03
CA ASP A 80 -3.35 4.75 -6.52
C ASP A 80 -3.20 6.27 -6.43
N THR A 81 -2.67 6.76 -5.31
CA THR A 81 -2.44 8.20 -5.10
C THR A 81 -1.50 8.78 -6.16
N PHE A 82 -0.35 8.15 -6.41
CA PHE A 82 0.68 8.74 -7.26
C PHE A 82 0.57 8.34 -8.73
N CYS A 83 -0.06 7.22 -9.06
CA CYS A 83 -0.12 6.72 -10.44
C CYS A 83 -1.50 6.82 -11.09
N ARG A 84 -2.60 6.83 -10.31
CA ARG A 84 -3.97 6.88 -10.85
C ARG A 84 -4.61 8.25 -10.69
N ILE A 85 -4.36 8.93 -9.58
CA ILE A 85 -4.90 10.26 -9.31
C ILE A 85 -3.97 11.28 -9.99
N LYS A 86 -4.23 11.54 -11.27
CA LYS A 86 -3.48 12.57 -12.01
C LYS A 86 -3.85 13.95 -11.45
N PRO A 87 -2.88 14.77 -11.02
CA PRO A 87 -3.16 16.10 -10.50
C PRO A 87 -3.53 17.02 -11.67
N ASN A 88 -4.82 17.29 -11.83
CA ASN A 88 -5.27 18.39 -12.70
C ASN A 88 -5.12 19.74 -11.99
N GLU A 89 -5.10 19.73 -10.66
CA GLU A 89 -4.78 20.85 -9.76
C GLU A 89 -3.89 20.31 -8.60
N PHE A 90 -3.28 21.21 -7.82
CA PHE A 90 -2.35 20.97 -6.69
C PHE A 90 -2.64 19.65 -5.95
N PRO A 91 -1.61 18.84 -5.59
CA PRO A 91 -1.84 17.40 -5.46
C PRO A 91 -2.79 17.09 -4.30
N ASP A 92 -4.03 16.72 -4.65
CA ASP A 92 -4.87 15.89 -3.79
C ASP A 92 -4.07 14.61 -3.54
N LEU A 93 -3.66 14.39 -2.29
CA LEU A 93 -2.91 13.21 -1.87
C LEU A 93 -3.78 12.44 -0.87
N PRO A 94 -4.76 11.65 -1.35
CA PRO A 94 -5.77 11.10 -0.44
C PRO A 94 -5.21 10.11 0.57
N ILE A 95 -4.05 9.50 0.28
CA ILE A 95 -3.33 8.71 1.27
C ILE A 95 -2.85 9.58 2.45
N VAL A 96 -2.37 10.81 2.19
CA VAL A 96 -1.92 11.76 3.21
C VAL A 96 -3.10 12.20 4.05
N ASP A 97 -4.23 12.51 3.41
CA ASP A 97 -5.48 12.87 4.11
C ASP A 97 -6.03 11.70 4.96
N ALA A 98 -5.74 10.46 4.57
CA ALA A 98 -6.13 9.27 5.31
C ALA A 98 -5.23 8.98 6.52
N LEU A 99 -3.98 9.44 6.56
CA LEU A 99 -3.00 9.12 7.62
C LEU A 99 -3.53 9.34 9.05
N PRO A 100 -4.23 10.45 9.38
CA PRO A 100 -4.82 10.66 10.71
C PRO A 100 -5.78 9.57 11.18
N SER A 101 -6.36 8.81 10.25
CA SER A 101 -7.32 7.74 10.57
C SER A 101 -6.62 6.49 11.10
N GLY A 102 -5.32 6.35 10.87
CA GLY A 102 -4.54 5.18 11.22
C GLY A 102 -3.89 5.26 12.61
N LYS A 103 -3.66 4.08 13.18
CA LYS A 103 -2.82 3.94 14.38
C LYS A 103 -1.36 4.21 13.99
N GLN A 104 -0.80 5.32 14.45
CA GLN A 104 0.49 5.86 13.98
C GLN A 104 1.63 4.83 14.01
N ASP A 105 1.79 4.07 15.10
CA ASP A 105 2.86 3.07 15.21
C ASP A 105 2.70 1.92 14.19
N VAL A 106 1.46 1.53 13.90
CA VAL A 106 1.16 0.51 12.90
C VAL A 106 1.48 1.03 11.51
N VAL A 107 0.98 2.22 11.15
CA VAL A 107 1.19 2.80 9.82
C VAL A 107 2.66 3.11 9.59
N LEU A 108 3.35 3.68 10.58
CA LEU A 108 4.77 3.98 10.49
C LEU A 108 5.59 2.71 10.28
N GLY A 109 5.31 1.64 11.03
CA GLY A 109 6.01 0.37 10.84
C GLY A 109 5.78 -0.25 9.46
N LEU A 110 4.59 -0.10 8.88
CA LEU A 110 4.31 -0.57 7.52
C LEU A 110 5.05 0.27 6.47
N LEU A 111 5.11 1.59 6.65
CA LEU A 111 5.87 2.47 5.77
C LEU A 111 7.38 2.23 5.86
N ASP A 112 7.91 1.95 7.05
CA ASP A 112 9.31 1.56 7.24
C ASP A 112 9.64 0.24 6.51
N ASP A 113 8.73 -0.75 6.58
CA ASP A 113 8.88 -2.01 5.84
C ASP A 113 8.84 -1.80 4.32
N GLU A 114 7.93 -0.96 3.81
CA GLU A 114 7.85 -0.60 2.39
C GLU A 114 9.11 0.13 1.93
N VAL A 115 9.60 1.13 2.68
CA VAL A 115 10.85 1.84 2.38
C VAL A 115 12.01 0.86 2.27
N LYS A 116 12.14 -0.07 3.23
CA LYS A 116 13.18 -1.10 3.19
C LYS A 116 13.03 -1.99 1.95
N GLY A 117 11.81 -2.43 1.64
CA GLY A 117 11.52 -3.22 0.44
C GLY A 117 11.94 -2.52 -0.85
N TRP A 118 11.66 -1.22 -0.97
CA TRP A 118 12.05 -0.41 -2.14
C TRP A 118 13.55 -0.14 -2.21
N GLN A 119 14.22 0.05 -1.07
CA GLN A 119 15.69 0.15 -1.03
C GLN A 119 16.35 -1.14 -1.54
N GLU A 120 15.84 -2.30 -1.10
CA GLU A 120 16.31 -3.60 -1.58
C GLU A 120 15.99 -3.81 -3.08
N ALA A 121 14.79 -3.42 -3.53
CA ALA A 121 14.41 -3.50 -4.94
C ALA A 121 15.30 -2.59 -5.82
N LEU A 122 15.60 -1.38 -5.37
CA LEU A 122 16.51 -0.46 -6.04
C LEU A 122 17.94 -1.02 -6.11
N ALA A 123 18.43 -1.63 -5.04
CA ALA A 123 19.73 -2.29 -5.03
C ALA A 123 19.77 -3.45 -6.04
N ARG A 124 18.74 -4.29 -6.09
CA ARG A 124 18.59 -5.37 -7.09
C ARG A 124 18.55 -4.81 -8.51
N ALA A 125 17.72 -3.81 -8.78
CA ALA A 125 17.60 -3.20 -10.11
C ALA A 125 18.93 -2.59 -10.59
N ARG A 126 19.68 -1.91 -9.71
CA ARG A 126 21.02 -1.40 -10.01
C ARG A 126 22.01 -2.52 -10.29
N ALA A 127 21.98 -3.61 -9.52
CA ALA A 127 22.85 -4.76 -9.76
C ALA A 127 22.57 -5.42 -11.11
N GLU A 128 21.29 -5.57 -11.49
CA GLU A 128 20.91 -6.10 -12.82
C GLU A 128 21.34 -5.16 -13.95
N LEU A 129 21.24 -3.84 -13.78
CA LEU A 129 21.70 -2.87 -14.78
C LEU A 129 23.22 -2.93 -15.00
N LEU A 130 23.99 -3.23 -13.95
CA LEU A 130 25.44 -3.38 -14.01
C LEU A 130 25.89 -4.71 -14.64
N LYS A 131 25.03 -5.72 -14.67
CA LYS A 131 25.30 -6.92 -15.47
C LYS A 131 25.23 -6.51 -16.93
N THR A 132 26.23 -6.90 -17.72
CA THR A 132 26.35 -6.53 -19.13
C THR A 132 25.06 -6.87 -19.89
N PRO A 133 24.21 -5.88 -20.24
CA PRO A 133 22.97 -6.15 -20.95
C PRO A 133 23.32 -6.62 -22.35
N SER A 134 22.70 -7.70 -22.82
CA SER A 134 23.03 -8.31 -24.12
C SER A 134 22.49 -7.51 -25.30
N SER A 135 21.63 -6.52 -25.04
CA SER A 135 21.06 -5.62 -26.06
C SER A 135 20.66 -4.26 -25.47
N GLY A 136 20.54 -3.24 -26.35
CA GLY A 136 20.06 -1.92 -25.94
C GLY A 136 18.61 -1.92 -25.39
N GLN A 137 17.79 -2.90 -25.79
CA GLN A 137 16.44 -3.07 -25.24
C GLN A 137 16.48 -3.58 -23.80
N GLU A 138 17.42 -4.46 -23.46
CA GLU A 138 17.63 -4.92 -22.09
C GLU A 138 18.16 -3.81 -21.20
N THR A 139 19.11 -2.99 -21.70
CA THR A 139 19.58 -1.81 -20.97
C THR A 139 18.42 -0.86 -20.65
N LYS A 140 17.53 -0.60 -21.62
CA LYS A 140 16.37 0.28 -21.43
C LYS A 140 15.43 -0.26 -20.35
N ARG A 141 15.07 -1.55 -20.39
CA ARG A 141 14.21 -2.18 -19.38
C ARG A 141 14.84 -2.17 -17.98
N ALA A 142 16.14 -2.43 -17.89
CA ALA A 142 16.85 -2.38 -16.60
C ALA A 142 16.88 -0.95 -16.04
N GLN A 143 17.04 0.06 -16.90
CA GLN A 143 16.97 1.47 -16.50
C GLN A 143 15.56 1.86 -16.03
N GLU A 144 14.51 1.45 -16.75
CA GLU A 144 13.12 1.66 -16.36
C GLU A 144 12.81 1.05 -14.97
N ALA A 145 13.35 -0.14 -14.69
CA ALA A 145 13.20 -0.77 -13.37
C ALA A 145 13.89 0.03 -12.25
N VAL A 146 15.08 0.57 -12.51
CA VAL A 146 15.79 1.45 -11.57
C VAL A 146 14.99 2.72 -11.29
N ASP A 147 14.46 3.35 -12.33
CA ASP A 147 13.73 4.62 -12.19
C ASP A 147 12.37 4.40 -11.51
N SER A 148 11.66 3.32 -11.85
CA SER A 148 10.45 2.92 -11.14
C SER A 148 10.71 2.64 -9.65
N ALA A 149 11.79 1.95 -9.30
CA ALA A 149 12.11 1.70 -7.89
C ALA A 149 12.46 2.99 -7.13
N LYS A 150 13.15 3.95 -7.77
CA LYS A 150 13.42 5.27 -7.17
C LYS A 150 12.13 6.05 -6.94
N GLU A 151 11.22 6.04 -7.91
CA GLU A 151 9.93 6.74 -7.81
C GLU A 151 9.09 6.16 -6.68
N SER A 152 8.92 4.84 -6.62
CA SER A 152 8.20 4.18 -5.52
C SER A 152 8.82 4.47 -4.16
N LEU A 153 10.16 4.45 -4.06
CA LEU A 153 10.86 4.81 -2.83
C LEU A 153 10.55 6.26 -2.41
N ALA A 154 10.67 7.21 -3.34
CA ALA A 154 10.42 8.62 -3.07
C ALA A 154 8.96 8.88 -2.64
N CYS A 155 7.98 8.26 -3.30
CA CYS A 155 6.58 8.35 -2.93
C CYS A 155 6.33 7.80 -1.51
N THR A 156 6.93 6.65 -1.19
CA THR A 156 6.79 6.03 0.14
C THR A 156 7.45 6.89 1.23
N GLU A 157 8.67 7.37 0.99
CA GLU A 157 9.38 8.27 1.92
C GLU A 157 8.62 9.59 2.12
N TYR A 158 7.98 10.11 1.07
CA TYR A 158 7.14 11.29 1.16
C TYR A 158 5.96 11.05 2.11
N VAL A 159 5.18 9.99 1.91
CA VAL A 159 4.01 9.65 2.77
C VAL A 159 4.46 9.43 4.21
N ARG A 160 5.58 8.73 4.41
CA ARG A 160 6.20 8.57 5.72
C ARG A 160 6.57 9.90 6.36
N GLY A 161 7.16 10.82 5.60
CA GLY A 161 7.46 12.17 6.06
C GLY A 161 6.21 12.91 6.52
N GLN A 162 5.12 12.83 5.75
CA GLN A 162 3.84 13.45 6.13
C GLN A 162 3.30 12.90 7.45
N LEU A 163 3.37 11.57 7.67
CA LEU A 163 2.94 10.95 8.93
C LEU A 163 3.74 11.47 10.14
N LEU A 164 5.05 11.67 9.98
CA LEU A 164 5.93 12.16 11.05
C LEU A 164 5.72 13.65 11.38
N LEU A 165 5.16 14.41 10.43
CA LEU A 165 4.84 15.82 10.63
C LEU A 165 3.47 16.04 11.26
N LEU A 166 2.63 14.99 11.39
CA LEU A 166 1.31 15.12 12.01
C LEU A 166 1.42 15.50 13.49
N PRO A 167 0.69 16.54 13.96
CA PRO A 167 0.63 16.88 15.38
C PRO A 167 0.03 15.74 16.19
N GLN A 168 0.57 15.51 17.40
CA GLN A 168 0.11 14.44 18.30
C GLN A 168 -1.40 14.52 18.64
N GLU A 169 -1.95 15.74 18.61
CA GLU A 169 -3.36 16.04 18.87
C GLU A 169 -4.29 15.48 17.78
N VAL A 170 -3.87 15.52 16.51
CA VAL A 170 -4.63 15.02 15.35
C VAL A 170 -4.72 13.48 15.39
N ILE A 171 -3.69 12.83 15.91
CA ILE A 171 -3.57 11.37 16.04
C ILE A 171 -4.51 10.82 17.11
N SER A 172 -4.84 11.61 18.13
CA SER A 172 -5.72 11.21 19.23
C SER A 172 -7.22 11.24 18.87
N ILE A 173 -7.60 11.95 17.80
CA ILE A 173 -9.01 12.17 17.42
C ILE A 173 -9.57 11.01 16.58
N GLY A 174 -8.74 10.29 15.82
CA GLY A 174 -9.15 9.12 15.04
C GLY A 174 -9.61 7.89 15.86
N TYR A 175 -9.60 8.01 17.19
CA TYR A 175 -9.99 6.97 18.16
C TYR A 175 -11.42 7.11 18.72
N ARG A 176 -12.27 7.97 18.14
CA ARG A 176 -13.68 8.12 18.58
C ARG A 176 -14.67 7.46 17.64
#